data_AF-A0A8K0G740-F1
#
_entry.id   AF-A0A8K0G740-F1
#
_cell.length_a   1.000
_cell.length_b   1.000
_cell.length_c   1.000
_cell.angle_alpha   90.00
_cell.angle_beta   90.00
_cell.angle_gamma   90.00
#
_symmetry.space_group_name_H-M   'P 1'
#
loop_
_entity.id
_entity.type
_entity.pdbx_description
1 polymer ?
#
loop_
_entity_poly.entity_id
_entity_poly.type
_entity_poly.pdbx_seq_one_letter_code
_entity_poly.pdbx_strand_id
1 'polypeptide(L)'
;MLLKVSVAIIDNMQKKLEKFIQPVIQENIILKERIDHLEQYSRLNNIRIFGMPEKQNENLEDSVINIFQKKLNVHVPKEAIERIHRTGRHSEGKTRPVIKFLSYKTRHQVLNNKKKLKGTNFIVYEDLTKTRLSSLHKVQTKIGRRNTWTHDGTIFFRRDNSIHAIKSSEDFDKYFEDVTVAHSVG
;
A
#
# COMPACT_ATOMS: atom_id res chain seq x y z
N MET A 1 39.96 -15.62 38.48
CA MET A 1 38.63 -15.84 39.09
C MET A 1 37.70 -14.65 38.88
N LEU A 2 38.12 -13.42 39.21
CA LEU A 2 37.34 -12.17 39.02
C LEU A 2 36.81 -11.96 37.60
N LEU A 3 37.65 -12.12 36.57
CA LEU A 3 37.25 -11.92 35.17
C LEU A 3 36.10 -12.84 34.71
N LYS A 4 36.08 -14.09 35.19
CA LYS A 4 34.99 -15.05 34.88
C LYS A 4 33.68 -14.65 35.54
N VAL A 5 33.73 -14.09 36.75
CA VAL A 5 32.55 -13.59 37.47
C VAL A 5 31.97 -12.36 36.75
N SER A 6 32.82 -11.43 36.32
CA SER A 6 32.40 -10.25 35.55
C SER A 6 31.72 -10.62 34.23
N VAL A 7 32.28 -11.57 33.47
CA VAL A 7 31.66 -12.06 32.23
C VAL A 7 30.29 -12.69 32.50
N ALA A 8 30.17 -13.54 33.52
CA ALA A 8 28.89 -14.16 33.88
C ALA A 8 27.80 -13.13 34.28
N ILE A 9 28.20 -12.04 34.94
CA ILE A 9 27.28 -10.93 35.27
C ILE A 9 26.82 -10.23 33.99
N ILE A 10 27.73 -9.93 33.07
CA ILE A 10 27.42 -9.28 31.79
C ILE A 10 26.46 -10.15 30.96
N ASP A 11 26.74 -11.45 30.84
CA ASP A 11 25.87 -12.38 30.10
C ASP A 11 24.45 -12.44 30.70
N ASN A 12 24.35 -12.44 32.03
CA ASN A 12 23.06 -12.44 32.72
C ASN A 12 22.32 -11.11 32.50
N MET A 13 23.04 -9.98 32.51
CA MET A 13 22.46 -8.68 32.18
C MET A 13 21.97 -8.63 30.74
N GLN A 14 22.75 -9.17 29.80
CA GLN A 14 22.39 -9.23 28.38
C GLN A 14 21.13 -10.08 28.16
N LYS A 15 21.06 -11.28 28.77
CA LYS A 15 19.88 -12.15 28.70
C LYS A 15 18.63 -11.48 29.29
N LYS A 16 18.77 -10.77 30.42
CA LYS A 16 17.66 -10.00 31.00
C LYS A 16 17.23 -8.90 30.05
N LEU A 17 18.17 -8.16 29.47
CA LEU A 17 17.88 -7.07 28.54
C LEU A 17 17.14 -7.60 27.29
N GLU A 18 17.60 -8.69 26.71
CA GLU A 18 16.93 -9.36 25.59
C GLU A 18 15.50 -9.75 25.95
N LYS A 19 15.28 -10.31 27.14
CA LYS A 19 13.94 -10.68 27.62
C LYS A 19 12.99 -9.48 27.74
N PHE A 20 13.49 -8.27 27.99
CA PHE A 20 12.69 -7.05 28.01
C PHE A 20 12.53 -6.40 26.64
N ILE A 21 13.55 -6.44 25.79
CA ILE A 21 13.53 -5.81 24.46
C ILE A 21 12.64 -6.59 23.49
N GLN A 22 12.69 -7.92 23.50
CA GLN A 22 11.96 -8.74 22.53
C GLN A 22 10.43 -8.49 22.55
N PRO A 23 9.75 -8.46 23.72
CA PRO A 23 8.33 -8.11 23.77
C PRO A 23 8.02 -6.71 23.23
N VAL A 24 8.89 -5.72 23.51
CA VAL A 24 8.70 -4.34 23.06
C VAL A 24 8.84 -4.24 21.53
N ILE A 25 9.80 -4.94 20.93
CA ILE A 25 9.94 -5.02 19.47
C ILE A 25 8.68 -5.65 18.87
N GLN A 26 8.21 -6.76 19.44
CA GLN A 26 7.01 -7.45 18.95
C GLN A 26 5.77 -6.55 19.04
N GLU A 27 5.57 -5.87 20.16
CA GLU A 27 4.47 -4.93 20.32
C GLU A 27 4.56 -3.76 19.33
N ASN A 28 5.77 -3.24 19.07
CA ASN A 28 5.98 -2.18 18.09
C ASN A 28 5.60 -2.62 16.67
N ILE A 29 5.92 -3.86 16.29
CA ILE A 29 5.52 -4.45 15.00
C ILE A 29 3.99 -4.51 14.91
N ILE A 30 3.33 -5.10 15.93
CA ILE A 30 1.87 -5.24 15.97
C ILE A 30 1.18 -3.87 15.90
N LEU A 31 1.69 -2.87 16.63
CA LEU A 31 1.13 -1.51 16.62
C LEU A 31 1.28 -0.85 15.25
N LYS A 32 2.45 -0.98 14.60
CA LYS A 32 2.67 -0.46 13.25
C LYS A 32 1.73 -1.10 12.24
N GLU A 33 1.51 -2.40 12.31
CA GLU A 33 0.58 -3.11 11.43
C GLU A 33 -0.88 -2.68 11.65
N ARG A 34 -1.29 -2.50 12.91
CA ARG A 34 -2.63 -1.98 13.25
C ARG A 34 -2.82 -0.55 12.72
N ILE A 35 -1.82 0.31 12.87
CA ILE A 35 -1.86 1.68 12.35
C ILE A 35 -1.99 1.65 10.82
N ASP A 36 -1.17 0.85 10.12
CA ASP A 36 -1.27 0.71 8.65
C ASP A 36 -2.65 0.19 8.23
N HIS A 37 -3.20 -0.80 8.94
CA HIS A 37 -4.53 -1.34 8.65
C HIS A 37 -5.62 -0.27 8.80
N LEU A 38 -5.61 0.50 9.89
CA LEU A 38 -6.58 1.59 10.12
C LEU A 38 -6.43 2.70 9.08
N GLU A 39 -5.19 3.08 8.75
CA GLU A 39 -4.91 4.06 7.72
C GLU A 39 -5.40 3.57 6.35
N GLN A 40 -5.12 2.32 5.98
CA GLN A 40 -5.59 1.75 4.72
C GLN A 40 -7.12 1.62 4.69
N TYR A 41 -7.75 1.27 5.81
CA TYR A 41 -9.20 1.20 5.94
C TYR A 41 -9.84 2.58 5.69
N SER A 42 -9.25 3.65 6.24
CA SER A 42 -9.71 5.03 5.98
C SER A 42 -9.61 5.44 4.51
N ARG A 43 -8.75 4.76 3.73
CA ARG A 43 -8.53 4.97 2.29
C ARG A 43 -9.29 3.99 1.40
N LEU A 44 -10.12 3.10 1.96
CA LEU A 44 -10.86 2.11 1.16
C LEU A 44 -11.76 2.74 0.11
N ASN A 45 -12.31 3.92 0.36
CA ASN A 45 -13.12 4.63 -0.64
C ASN A 45 -12.30 5.61 -1.47
N ASN A 46 -10.97 5.55 -1.40
CA ASN A 46 -10.11 6.45 -2.13
C ASN A 46 -9.56 5.80 -3.41
N ILE A 47 -9.35 6.62 -4.42
CA ILE A 47 -8.57 6.28 -5.62
C ILE A 47 -7.59 7.41 -5.96
N ARG A 48 -6.58 7.06 -6.75
CA ARG A 48 -5.64 8.01 -7.35
C ARG A 48 -5.77 7.99 -8.86
N ILE A 49 -5.80 9.17 -9.46
CA ILE A 49 -5.73 9.34 -10.93
C ILE A 49 -4.36 9.92 -11.29
N PHE A 50 -3.76 9.38 -12.34
CA PHE A 50 -2.49 9.82 -12.91
C PHE A 50 -2.70 10.24 -14.37
N GLY A 51 -1.82 11.10 -14.87
CA GLY A 51 -1.87 11.59 -16.25
C GLY A 51 -2.93 12.66 -16.53
N MET A 52 -3.51 13.23 -15.47
CA MET A 52 -4.44 14.35 -15.57
C MET A 52 -3.67 15.68 -15.50
N PRO A 53 -3.61 16.47 -16.59
CA PRO A 53 -2.91 17.74 -16.61
C PRO A 53 -3.54 18.72 -15.62
N GLU A 54 -2.74 19.64 -15.09
CA GLU A 54 -3.21 20.78 -14.31
C GLU A 54 -3.54 21.93 -15.27
N LYS A 55 -4.71 22.53 -15.10
CA LYS A 55 -5.06 23.78 -15.76
C LYS A 55 -5.32 24.86 -14.72
N GLN A 56 -4.94 26.09 -15.05
CA GLN A 56 -5.31 27.24 -14.22
C GLN A 56 -6.84 27.33 -14.15
N ASN A 57 -7.38 27.57 -12.95
CA ASN A 57 -8.82 27.64 -12.67
C ASN A 57 -9.60 26.37 -13.09
N GLU A 58 -8.97 25.19 -13.03
CA GLU A 58 -9.68 23.95 -13.33
C GLU A 58 -10.80 23.66 -12.32
N ASN A 59 -11.94 23.21 -12.83
CA ASN A 59 -12.87 22.44 -12.00
C ASN A 59 -12.41 20.97 -12.02
N LEU A 60 -11.66 20.60 -10.98
CA LEU A 60 -11.08 19.27 -10.82
C LEU A 60 -12.18 18.19 -10.76
N GLU A 61 -13.29 18.48 -10.09
CA GLU A 61 -14.42 17.56 -9.94
C GLU A 61 -15.09 17.27 -11.29
N ASP A 62 -15.46 18.31 -12.04
CA ASP A 62 -16.08 18.16 -13.37
C ASP A 62 -15.16 17.41 -14.34
N SER A 63 -13.86 17.71 -14.29
CA SER A 63 -12.85 17.06 -15.12
C SER A 63 -12.75 15.56 -14.82
N VAL A 64 -12.78 15.18 -13.54
CA VAL A 64 -12.74 13.77 -13.12
C VAL A 64 -14.04 13.04 -13.47
N ILE A 65 -15.20 13.65 -13.25
CA ILE A 65 -16.50 13.07 -13.64
C ILE A 65 -16.55 12.84 -15.15
N ASN A 66 -16.06 13.79 -15.95
CA ASN A 66 -15.97 13.65 -17.40
C ASN A 66 -15.07 12.47 -17.80
N ILE A 67 -13.94 12.24 -17.12
CA ILE A 67 -13.10 11.06 -17.35
C ILE A 67 -13.88 9.77 -17.03
N PHE A 68 -14.59 9.71 -15.90
CA PHE A 68 -15.38 8.53 -15.54
C PHE A 68 -16.48 8.25 -16.57
N GLN A 69 -17.19 9.27 -17.01
CA GLN A 69 -18.25 9.11 -18.00
C GLN A 69 -17.69 8.73 -19.38
N LYS A 70 -16.75 9.50 -19.92
CA LYS A 70 -16.28 9.34 -21.31
C LYS A 70 -15.28 8.21 -21.51
N LYS A 71 -14.47 7.89 -20.50
CA LYS A 71 -13.39 6.89 -20.63
C LYS A 71 -13.69 5.58 -19.92
N LEU A 72 -14.48 5.60 -18.84
CA LEU A 72 -14.85 4.38 -18.10
C LEU A 72 -16.28 3.90 -18.40
N ASN A 73 -17.13 4.76 -18.97
CA ASN A 73 -18.57 4.55 -19.05
C ASN A 73 -19.18 4.29 -17.66
N VAL A 74 -18.78 5.09 -16.68
CA VAL A 74 -19.28 5.05 -15.30
C VAL A 74 -19.88 6.42 -14.99
N HIS A 75 -21.17 6.44 -14.67
CA HIS A 75 -21.82 7.65 -14.19
C HIS A 75 -21.53 7.80 -12.69
N VAL A 76 -20.85 8.88 -12.32
CA VAL A 76 -20.59 9.27 -10.94
C VAL A 76 -21.21 10.65 -10.74
N PRO A 77 -22.31 10.77 -9.98
CA PRO A 77 -22.87 12.07 -9.65
C PRO A 77 -21.93 12.81 -8.69
N LYS A 78 -21.98 14.15 -8.68
CA LYS A 78 -21.09 14.98 -7.83
C LYS A 78 -21.25 14.63 -6.35
N GLU A 79 -22.48 14.36 -5.95
CA GLU A 79 -22.85 14.02 -4.58
C GLU A 79 -22.21 12.72 -4.11
N ALA A 80 -21.76 11.83 -5.02
CA ALA A 80 -21.05 10.61 -4.65
C ALA A 80 -19.57 10.85 -4.28
N ILE A 81 -19.02 12.04 -4.57
CA ILE A 81 -17.67 12.45 -4.22
C ILE A 81 -17.71 13.17 -2.87
N GLU A 82 -17.08 12.58 -1.85
CA GLU A 82 -16.94 13.20 -0.53
C GLU A 82 -15.90 14.33 -0.57
N ARG A 83 -14.76 14.05 -1.21
CA ARG A 83 -13.65 14.99 -1.30
C ARG A 83 -12.78 14.68 -2.49
N ILE A 84 -12.31 15.72 -3.16
CA ILE A 84 -11.30 15.64 -4.21
C ILE A 84 -10.21 16.68 -3.97
N HIS A 85 -8.97 16.26 -4.09
CA HIS A 85 -7.83 17.17 -3.95
C HIS A 85 -6.61 16.63 -4.66
N ARG A 86 -5.68 17.51 -5.02
CA ARG A 86 -4.39 17.14 -5.56
C ARG A 86 -3.39 16.85 -4.44
N THR A 87 -2.49 15.89 -4.66
CA THR A 87 -1.43 15.54 -3.70
C THR A 87 -0.03 15.61 -4.33
N GLY A 88 0.94 15.98 -3.50
CA GLY A 88 2.34 16.18 -3.90
C GLY A 88 2.69 17.66 -4.11
N ARG A 89 3.98 17.94 -4.33
CA ARG A 89 4.43 19.28 -4.74
C ARG A 89 3.97 19.54 -6.17
N HIS A 90 3.53 20.77 -6.45
CA HIS A 90 3.23 21.21 -7.81
C HIS A 90 4.46 21.01 -8.69
N SER A 91 4.31 20.12 -9.66
CA SER A 91 5.28 19.93 -10.73
C SER A 91 4.57 19.32 -11.92
N GLU A 92 4.96 19.78 -13.10
CA GLU A 92 4.31 19.43 -14.35
C GLU A 92 4.26 17.90 -14.52
N GLY A 93 3.04 17.36 -14.71
CA GLY A 93 2.80 15.94 -14.92
C GLY A 93 2.92 15.02 -13.69
N LYS A 94 3.23 15.53 -12.48
CA LYS A 94 3.45 14.67 -11.30
C LYS A 94 2.37 14.76 -10.22
N THR A 95 1.48 15.75 -10.29
CA THR A 95 0.44 15.92 -9.29
C THR A 95 -0.75 15.00 -9.56
N ARG A 96 -1.23 14.34 -8.50
CA ARG A 96 -2.21 13.25 -8.60
C ARG A 96 -3.48 13.61 -7.85
N PRO A 97 -4.62 13.74 -8.54
CA PRO A 97 -5.92 13.81 -7.88
C PRO A 97 -6.13 12.55 -7.02
N VAL A 98 -6.45 12.78 -5.75
CA VAL A 98 -7.00 11.78 -4.83
C VAL A 98 -8.47 12.09 -4.69
N ILE A 99 -9.31 11.08 -4.92
CA ILE A 99 -10.77 11.19 -4.83
C ILE A 99 -11.23 10.23 -3.75
N LYS A 100 -12.00 10.74 -2.79
CA LYS A 100 -12.70 9.96 -1.79
C LYS A 100 -14.19 9.93 -2.14
N PHE A 101 -14.73 8.74 -2.28
CA PHE A 101 -16.16 8.53 -2.53
C PHE A 101 -16.92 8.32 -1.22
N LEU A 102 -18.21 8.68 -1.20
CA LEU A 102 -19.09 8.37 -0.08
C LEU A 102 -19.37 6.87 0.06
N SER A 103 -19.24 6.10 -1.03
CA SER A 103 -19.55 4.67 -1.02
C SER A 103 -18.44 3.81 -1.64
N TYR A 104 -18.22 2.65 -1.04
CA TYR A 104 -17.37 1.61 -1.60
C TYR A 104 -17.85 1.17 -2.98
N LYS A 105 -19.17 1.14 -3.22
CA LYS A 105 -19.76 0.72 -4.50
C LYS A 105 -19.32 1.63 -5.65
N THR A 106 -19.37 2.95 -5.47
CA THR A 106 -18.92 3.93 -6.48
C THR A 106 -17.44 3.73 -6.81
N ARG A 107 -16.61 3.63 -5.76
CA ARG A 107 -15.17 3.37 -5.89
C ARG A 107 -14.89 2.07 -6.66
N HIS A 108 -15.60 1.00 -6.31
CA HIS A 108 -15.46 -0.31 -6.93
C HIS A 108 -15.86 -0.30 -8.41
N GLN A 109 -16.95 0.37 -8.77
CA GLN A 109 -17.38 0.54 -10.17
C GLN A 109 -16.30 1.24 -11.02
N VAL A 110 -15.68 2.30 -10.48
CA VAL A 110 -14.59 3.00 -11.16
C VAL A 110 -13.38 2.08 -11.34
N LEU A 111 -12.95 1.39 -10.28
CA LEU A 111 -11.78 0.51 -10.33
C LEU A 111 -11.97 -0.70 -11.26
N ASN A 112 -13.16 -1.30 -11.31
CA ASN A 112 -13.44 -2.43 -12.21
C ASN A 112 -13.39 -2.04 -13.68
N ASN A 113 -13.71 -0.78 -14.00
CA ASN A 113 -13.70 -0.28 -15.36
C ASN A 113 -12.35 0.29 -15.80
N LYS A 114 -11.35 0.43 -14.90
CA LYS A 114 -10.05 1.07 -15.20
C LYS A 114 -9.30 0.48 -16.40
N LYS A 115 -9.56 -0.79 -16.75
CA LYS A 115 -8.98 -1.44 -17.95
C LYS A 115 -9.34 -0.72 -19.25
N LYS A 116 -10.46 0.02 -19.29
CA LYS A 116 -10.88 0.85 -20.44
C LYS A 116 -9.99 2.07 -20.67
N LEU A 117 -9.13 2.43 -19.71
CA LEU A 117 -8.15 3.50 -19.86
C LEU A 117 -6.92 3.08 -20.65
N LYS A 118 -6.77 1.80 -21.00
CA LYS A 118 -5.64 1.30 -21.78
C LYS A 118 -5.59 2.04 -23.13
N GLY A 119 -4.42 2.59 -23.47
CA GLY A 119 -4.23 3.41 -24.67
C GLY A 119 -4.55 4.90 -24.47
N THR A 120 -5.02 5.30 -23.29
CA THR A 120 -5.10 6.70 -22.88
C THR A 120 -3.91 7.07 -21.99
N ASN A 121 -3.75 8.37 -21.70
CA ASN A 121 -2.74 8.85 -20.76
C ASN A 121 -3.17 8.69 -19.29
N PHE A 122 -4.41 8.26 -19.03
CA PHE A 122 -4.95 8.17 -17.67
C PHE A 122 -4.68 6.80 -17.05
N ILE A 123 -4.29 6.81 -15.78
CA ILE A 123 -4.16 5.59 -14.99
C ILE A 123 -4.88 5.79 -13.66
N VAL A 124 -5.64 4.77 -13.24
CA VAL A 124 -6.36 4.77 -11.97
C VAL A 124 -5.83 3.64 -11.09
N TYR A 125 -5.44 3.99 -9.86
CA TYR A 125 -4.99 3.05 -8.84
C TYR A 125 -5.76 3.24 -7.54
N GLU A 126 -5.70 2.22 -6.68
CA GLU A 126 -6.09 2.35 -5.28
C GLU A 126 -5.18 3.34 -4.57
N ASP A 127 -5.72 4.04 -3.58
CA ASP A 127 -4.91 4.88 -2.68
C ASP A 127 -4.33 4.02 -1.55
N LEU A 128 -3.14 3.48 -1.79
CA LEU A 128 -2.43 2.66 -0.81
C LEU A 128 -1.69 3.51 0.22
N THR A 129 -1.49 2.99 1.42
CA THR A 129 -0.51 3.52 2.37
C THR A 129 0.90 3.47 1.78
N LYS A 130 1.82 4.27 2.34
CA LYS A 130 3.22 4.29 1.89
C LYS A 130 3.87 2.90 2.03
N THR A 131 3.58 2.21 3.13
CA THR A 131 4.07 0.87 3.42
C THR A 131 3.58 -0.12 2.37
N ARG A 132 2.27 -0.18 2.12
CA ARG A 132 1.69 -1.10 1.12
C ARG A 132 2.14 -0.79 -0.31
N LEU A 133 2.26 0.49 -0.67
CA LEU A 133 2.80 0.87 -1.98
C LEU A 133 4.25 0.42 -2.15
N SER A 134 5.08 0.54 -1.11
CA SER A 134 6.45 0.04 -1.10
C SER A 134 6.49 -1.48 -1.28
N SER A 135 5.70 -2.22 -0.50
CA SER A 135 5.58 -3.68 -0.63
C SER A 135 5.10 -4.09 -2.02
N LEU A 136 4.10 -3.40 -2.58
CA LEU A 136 3.61 -3.66 -3.94
C LEU A 136 4.75 -3.52 -4.96
N HIS A 137 5.55 -2.46 -4.87
CA HIS A 137 6.70 -2.29 -5.77
C HIS A 137 7.72 -3.41 -5.62
N LYS A 138 8.05 -3.83 -4.38
CA LYS A 138 8.96 -4.96 -4.14
C LYS A 138 8.43 -6.25 -4.79
N VAL A 139 7.15 -6.57 -4.59
CA VAL A 139 6.52 -7.75 -5.20
C VAL A 139 6.52 -7.65 -6.72
N GLN A 140 6.17 -6.49 -7.28
CA GLN A 140 6.18 -6.28 -8.73
C GLN A 140 7.59 -6.43 -9.34
N THR A 141 8.65 -6.04 -8.63
CA THR A 141 10.03 -6.26 -9.06
C THR A 141 10.37 -7.75 -9.07
N LYS A 142 9.92 -8.53 -8.07
CA LYS A 142 10.23 -9.97 -7.96
C LYS A 142 9.33 -10.88 -8.84
N ILE A 143 8.05 -10.54 -9.02
CA ILE A 143 7.03 -11.39 -9.67
C ILE A 143 6.60 -10.85 -11.05
N GLY A 144 6.73 -9.54 -11.27
CA GLY A 144 6.29 -8.86 -12.47
C GLY A 144 4.86 -8.30 -12.37
N ARG A 145 4.66 -7.09 -12.89
CA ARG A 145 3.38 -6.33 -12.82
C ARG A 145 2.16 -7.08 -13.37
N ARG A 146 2.32 -7.96 -14.36
CA ARG A 146 1.20 -8.73 -14.93
C ARG A 146 0.65 -9.78 -13.96
N ASN A 147 1.49 -10.24 -13.04
CA ASN A 147 1.15 -11.27 -12.06
C ASN A 147 0.97 -10.68 -10.65
N THR A 148 0.87 -9.35 -10.50
CA THR A 148 0.70 -8.68 -9.21
C THR A 148 -0.38 -7.61 -9.32
N TRP A 149 -1.36 -7.66 -8.42
CA TRP A 149 -2.43 -6.67 -8.36
C TRP A 149 -2.78 -6.36 -6.91
N THR A 150 -3.62 -5.35 -6.72
CA THR A 150 -4.19 -5.04 -5.41
C THR A 150 -5.70 -5.19 -5.46
N HIS A 151 -6.27 -5.49 -4.30
CA HIS A 151 -7.69 -5.40 -4.06
C HIS A 151 -7.92 -5.02 -2.58
N ASP A 152 -8.59 -3.91 -2.36
CA ASP A 152 -8.92 -3.37 -1.04
C ASP A 152 -7.71 -3.23 -0.12
N GLY A 153 -6.64 -2.69 -0.70
CA GLY A 153 -5.36 -2.52 -0.02
C GLY A 153 -4.54 -3.81 0.13
N THR A 154 -5.10 -5.00 -0.09
CA THR A 154 -4.35 -6.26 -0.04
C THR A 154 -3.59 -6.44 -1.34
N ILE A 155 -2.32 -6.84 -1.25
CA ILE A 155 -1.50 -7.14 -2.42
C ILE A 155 -1.65 -8.62 -2.74
N PHE A 156 -1.99 -8.93 -3.98
CA PHE A 156 -2.07 -10.29 -4.49
C PHE A 156 -1.02 -10.52 -5.55
N PHE A 157 -0.49 -11.73 -5.60
CA PHE A 157 0.37 -12.14 -6.69
C PHE A 157 0.14 -13.59 -7.10
N ARG A 158 0.39 -13.90 -8.37
CA ARG A 158 0.29 -15.24 -8.93
C ARG A 158 1.69 -15.82 -9.14
N ARG A 159 1.96 -17.00 -8.57
CA ARG A 159 3.18 -17.80 -8.75
C ARG A 159 2.77 -19.26 -8.81
N ASP A 160 3.34 -20.03 -9.75
CA ASP A 160 3.08 -21.47 -9.92
C ASP A 160 1.58 -21.83 -9.94
N ASN A 161 0.80 -21.03 -10.68
CA ASN A 161 -0.66 -21.14 -10.81
C ASN A 161 -1.46 -20.96 -9.49
N SER A 162 -0.80 -20.58 -8.40
CA SER A 162 -1.41 -20.24 -7.12
C SER A 162 -1.47 -18.73 -6.90
N ILE A 163 -2.51 -18.27 -6.21
CA ILE A 163 -2.66 -16.87 -5.82
C ILE A 163 -2.31 -16.75 -4.34
N HIS A 164 -1.41 -15.82 -4.05
CA HIS A 164 -0.95 -15.50 -2.70
C HIS A 164 -1.36 -14.08 -2.34
N ALA A 165 -1.58 -13.83 -1.05
CA ALA A 165 -1.93 -12.51 -0.53
C ALA A 165 -0.88 -12.04 0.48
N ILE A 166 -0.60 -10.74 0.47
CA ILE A 166 0.27 -10.05 1.43
C ILE A 166 -0.57 -8.97 2.12
N LYS A 167 -0.82 -9.18 3.40
CA LYS A 167 -1.56 -8.27 4.28
C LYS A 167 -0.67 -7.62 5.34
N SER A 168 0.45 -8.25 5.67
CA SER A 168 1.42 -7.80 6.68
C SER A 168 2.86 -7.83 6.16
N SER A 169 3.81 -7.35 6.96
CA SER A 169 5.23 -7.57 6.74
C SER A 169 5.60 -9.05 6.79
N GLU A 170 5.07 -9.77 7.77
CA GLU A 170 5.34 -11.21 7.96
C GLU A 170 4.88 -12.04 6.74
N ASP A 171 3.75 -11.69 6.13
CA ASP A 171 3.31 -12.30 4.88
C ASP A 171 4.32 -12.08 3.75
N PHE A 172 4.93 -10.89 3.67
CA PHE A 172 5.94 -10.60 2.65
C PHE A 172 7.18 -11.47 2.87
N ASP A 173 7.67 -11.53 4.11
CA ASP A 173 8.89 -12.25 4.46
C ASP A 173 8.74 -13.75 4.17
N LYS A 174 7.58 -14.33 4.50
CA LYS A 174 7.21 -15.71 4.17
C LYS A 174 7.42 -16.09 2.69
N TYR A 175 7.21 -15.16 1.76
CA TYR A 175 7.26 -15.44 0.31
C TYR A 175 8.52 -14.93 -0.39
N PHE A 176 9.26 -14.01 0.23
CA PHE A 176 10.30 -13.24 -0.45
C PHE A 176 11.59 -13.03 0.35
N GLU A 177 11.61 -13.37 1.63
CA GLU A 177 12.86 -13.56 2.35
C GLU A 177 13.22 -15.05 2.29
N ASP A 178 14.42 -15.34 1.82
CA ASP A 178 14.94 -16.69 1.89
C ASP A 178 15.01 -17.09 3.38
N VAL A 179 14.60 -18.31 3.71
CA VAL A 179 14.87 -18.95 5.01
C VAL A 179 16.39 -19.15 5.12
N THR A 180 17.13 -18.06 5.30
CA THR A 180 18.59 -18.01 5.45
C THR A 180 18.94 -17.44 6.82
N VAL A 181 18.11 -17.75 7.82
CA VAL A 181 18.48 -17.69 9.23
C VAL A 181 18.02 -18.99 9.90
N ALA A 182 18.32 -20.12 9.26
CA ALA A 182 18.44 -21.41 9.92
C ALA A 182 19.89 -21.87 9.74
N HIS A 183 20.64 -21.91 10.84
CA HIS A 183 22.03 -22.40 10.96
C HIS A 183 23.20 -21.42 10.72
N SER A 184 23.14 -20.21 11.27
CA SER A 184 24.38 -19.47 11.56
C SER A 184 24.36 -18.84 12.96
N VAL A 185 24.26 -19.71 13.96
CA VAL A 185 24.92 -19.47 15.25
C VAL A 185 25.71 -20.75 15.53
N GLY A 186 26.96 -20.74 15.06
CA GLY A 186 28.02 -21.56 15.63
C GLY A 186 28.54 -20.92 16.91
#